data_AF-A0A850AFL9-F1
#
_entry.id   AF-A0A850AFL9-F1
#
_cell.length_a   1.000
_cell.length_b   1.000
_cell.length_c   1.000
_cell.angle_alpha   90.00
_cell.angle_beta   90.00
_cell.angle_gamma   90.00
#
_symmetry.space_group_name_H-M   'P 1'
#
loop_
_entity.id
_entity.type
_entity.pdbx_description
1 polymer ?
#
loop_
_entity_poly.entity_id
_entity_poly.type
_entity_poly.pdbx_seq_one_letter_code
_entity_poly.pdbx_strand_id
1 'polypeptide(L)' 'AAELIKQDAGNIAEIAYMVGFNSQAYFTRCFQDAFGCSPREYKRKAQER' A
#
# COMPACT_ATOMS: atom_id res chain seq x y z
N ALA A 1 2.20 -4.22 -5.62
CA ALA A 1 1.69 -3.53 -4.39
C ALA A 1 0.42 -2.75 -4.65
N ALA A 2 0.40 -1.77 -5.58
CA ALA A 2 -0.78 -0.92 -5.81
C ALA A 2 -2.05 -1.70 -6.23
N GLU A 3 -1.92 -2.74 -7.06
CA GLU A 3 -3.06 -3.60 -7.42
C GLU A 3 -3.61 -4.39 -6.23
N LEU A 4 -2.74 -4.97 -5.39
CA LEU A 4 -3.14 -5.66 -4.17
C LEU A 4 -3.88 -4.73 -3.20
N ILE A 5 -3.47 -3.46 -3.13
CA ILE A 5 -4.15 -2.44 -2.32
C ILE A 5 -5.54 -2.14 -2.87
N LYS A 6 -5.69 -2.06 -4.21
CA LYS A 6 -7.01 -1.83 -4.85
C LYS A 6 -7.96 -3.00 -4.65
N GLN A 7 -7.45 -4.22 -4.70
CA GLN A 7 -8.24 -5.44 -4.56
C GLN A 7 -8.61 -5.77 -3.11
N ASP A 8 -8.28 -4.89 -2.15
CA ASP A 8 -8.41 -5.15 -0.71
C ASP A 8 -7.78 -6.49 -0.30
N ALA A 9 -6.65 -6.87 -0.91
CA ALA A 9 -6.02 -8.17 -0.69
C ALA A 9 -5.42 -8.35 0.72
N GLY A 10 -5.58 -7.36 1.60
CA GLY A 10 -5.13 -7.39 2.98
C GLY A 10 -4.97 -6.00 3.59
N ASN A 11 -4.39 -5.98 4.79
CA ASN A 11 -3.93 -4.75 5.42
C ASN A 11 -2.58 -4.30 4.80
N ILE A 12 -2.20 -3.04 5.03
CA ILE A 12 -0.99 -2.46 4.42
C ILE A 12 0.29 -3.18 4.86
N ALA A 13 0.33 -3.75 6.07
CA ALA A 13 1.48 -4.50 6.56
C ALA A 13 1.65 -5.82 5.80
N GLU A 14 0.57 -6.59 5.63
CA GLU A 14 0.58 -7.84 4.85
C GLU A 14 1.03 -7.59 3.42
N ILE A 15 0.48 -6.56 2.76
CA ILE A 15 0.87 -6.19 1.39
C ILE A 15 2.35 -5.80 1.33
N ALA A 16 2.87 -5.11 2.36
CA ALA A 16 4.29 -4.78 2.45
C ALA A 16 5.15 -6.04 2.51
N TYR A 17 4.79 -7.02 3.34
CA TYR A 17 5.49 -8.30 3.41
C TYR A 17 5.39 -9.10 2.10
N MET A 18 4.22 -9.15 1.48
CA MET A 18 4.00 -9.86 0.20
C MET A 18 4.87 -9.32 -0.94
N VAL A 19 5.19 -8.04 -0.94
CA VAL A 19 6.00 -7.40 -1.99
C VAL A 19 7.49 -7.29 -1.61
N GLY A 20 7.92 -7.95 -0.52
CA GLY A 20 9.33 -8.07 -0.14
C GLY A 20 9.84 -6.98 0.80
N PHE A 21 8.96 -6.20 1.44
CA PHE A 21 9.36 -5.23 2.45
C PHE A 21 9.34 -5.85 3.85
N ASN A 22 10.42 -5.65 4.61
CA ASN A 22 10.52 -6.11 5.99
C ASN A 22 9.87 -5.16 7.01
N SER A 23 9.31 -4.03 6.57
CA SER A 23 8.72 -3.03 7.45
C SER A 23 7.66 -2.20 6.75
N GLN A 24 6.48 -2.12 7.35
CA GLN A 24 5.37 -1.30 6.88
C GLN A 24 5.75 0.19 6.76
N ALA A 25 6.55 0.72 7.69
CA ALA A 25 6.97 2.12 7.67
C ALA A 25 7.86 2.42 6.45
N TYR A 26 8.80 1.53 6.14
CA TYR A 26 9.68 1.66 4.98
C TYR A 26 8.89 1.53 3.67
N PHE A 27 7.99 0.54 3.61
CA PHE A 27 7.04 0.40 2.49
C PHE A 27 6.21 1.65 2.28
N THR A 28 5.64 2.22 3.34
CA THR A 28 4.81 3.42 3.29
C THR A 28 5.60 4.60 2.72
N ARG A 29 6.85 4.79 3.16
CA ARG A 29 7.74 5.84 2.67
C ARG A 29 8.03 5.67 1.18
N CYS A 30 8.48 4.49 0.76
CA CYS A 30 8.78 4.20 -0.65
C CYS A 30 7.54 4.29 -1.53
N PHE A 31 6.39 3.80 -1.05
CA PHE A 31 5.14 3.87 -1.78
C PHE A 31 4.68 5.32 -1.93
N GLN A 32 4.78 6.13 -0.88
CA GLN A 32 4.44 7.55 -0.95
C GLN A 32 5.37 8.32 -1.89
N ASP A 33 6.67 8.01 -1.89
CA ASP A 33 7.64 8.60 -2.82
C ASP A 33 7.32 8.25 -4.28
N ALA A 34 6.97 6.98 -4.55
CA ALA A 34 6.64 6.50 -5.89
C ALA A 34 5.25 6.93 -6.41
N PHE A 35 4.23 6.97 -5.54
CA PHE A 35 2.83 7.24 -5.92
C PHE A 35 2.31 8.62 -5.49
N GLY A 36 3.13 9.42 -4.79
CA GLY A 36 2.76 10.73 -4.25
C GLY A 36 1.72 10.68 -3.12
N CYS A 37 1.30 9.50 -2.66
CA CYS A 37 0.30 9.34 -1.61
C CYS A 37 0.56 8.08 -0.78
N SER A 38 0.13 8.11 0.48
CA SER A 38 0.29 6.95 1.36
C SER A 38 -0.53 5.76 0.86
N PRO A 39 -0.06 4.52 1.03
CA PRO A 39 -0.79 3.31 0.64
C PRO A 39 -2.19 3.22 1.28
N ARG A 40 -2.38 3.81 2.47
CA ARG A 40 -3.68 3.94 3.15
C ARG A 40 -4.64 4.89 2.41
N GLU A 41 -4.15 6.02 1.93
CA GLU A 41 -4.93 6.96 1.12
C GLU A 41 -5.26 6.37 -0.24
N TYR A 42 -4.30 5.65 -0.83
CA TYR A 42 -4.51 4.91 -2.08
C TYR A 42 -5.60 3.84 -1.91
N LYS A 43 -5.59 3.13 -0.79
CA LYS A 43 -6.63 2.16 -0.41
C LYS A 43 -8.00 2.81 -0.31
N ARG A 44 -8.11 3.91 0.44
CA ARG A 44 -9.38 4.65 0.59
C ARG A 44 -9.93 5.10 -0.77
N LYS A 45 -9.10 5.74 -1.58
CA LYS A 45 -9.48 6.20 -2.93
C LYS A 45 -9.92 5.07 -3.87
N ALA A 46 -9.40 3.86 -3.68
CA ALA A 46 -9.80 2.70 -4.45
C ALA A 46 -11.15 2.11 -4.01
N GLN A 47 -11.50 2.22 -2.73
CA GLN A 47 -12.78 1.75 -2.18
C GLN A 47 -13.93 2.76 -2.35
N GLU A 48 -13.63 4.02 -2.63
CA GLU A 48 -14.61 5.08 -2.90
C GLU A 48 -15.13 5.07 -4.36
N ARG A 49 -14.90 4.00 -5.13
CA ARG A 49 -15.31 3.85 -6.53
C ARG A 49 -16.30 2.71 -6.75
#